data_AF-M0GIP2-F1
#
_entry.id   AF-M0GIP2-F1
#
_cell.length_a   1.000
_cell.length_b   1.000
_cell.length_c   1.000
_cell.angle_alpha   90.00
_cell.angle_beta   90.00
_cell.angle_gamma   90.00
#
_symmetry.space_group_name_H-M   'P 1'
#
loop_
_entity.id
_entity.type
_entity.pdbx_description
1 polymer ?
#
loop_
_entity_poly.entity_id
_entity_poly.type
_entity_poly.pdbx_seq_one_letter_code
_entity_poly.pdbx_strand_id
1 'polypeptide(L)' 'MLEYNGPLTQKGIVEESMLSARTVRYALERLEGIGIVDEDVYFADARQNLYQLTDLAPQQAQAKADGGKEKACCAE' A
#
# COMPACT_ATOMS: atom_id res chain seq x y z
N MET A 1 -6.18 -0.24 10.87
CA MET A 1 -6.95 -0.03 9.61
C MET A 1 -6.32 1.08 8.76
N LEU A 2 -6.07 0.89 7.46
CA LEU A 2 -5.47 1.93 6.58
C LEU A 2 -6.29 3.23 6.54
N GLU A 3 -7.61 3.12 6.68
CA GLU A 3 -8.52 4.27 6.70
C GLU A 3 -8.24 5.26 7.84
N TYR A 4 -7.58 4.82 8.93
CA TYR A 4 -7.33 5.64 10.13
C TYR A 4 -5.85 5.78 10.49
N ASN A 5 -5.00 4.83 10.10
CA ASN A 5 -3.59 4.77 10.50
C ASN A 5 -2.61 5.34 9.46
N GLY A 6 -3.10 5.85 8.33
CA GLY A 6 -2.24 6.33 7.23
C GLY A 6 -1.52 5.19 6.48
N PRO A 7 -0.44 5.48 5.74
CA PRO A 7 0.31 4.48 5.00
C PRO A 7 0.96 3.46 5.93
N LEU A 8 0.70 2.18 5.68
CA LEU A 8 1.15 1.07 6.53
C LEU A 8 2.01 0.09 5.72
N THR A 9 2.98 -0.54 6.38
CA THR A 9 3.73 -1.65 5.79
C THR A 9 2.86 -2.91 5.73
N GLN A 10 3.19 -3.84 4.84
CA GLN A 10 2.48 -5.12 4.72
C GLN A 10 2.35 -5.85 6.06
N LYS A 11 3.42 -5.81 6.87
CA LYS A 11 3.44 -6.41 8.21
C LYS A 11 2.44 -5.72 9.15
N GLY A 12 2.38 -4.39 9.16
CA GLY A 12 1.41 -3.65 9.97
C GLY A 12 -0.03 -3.98 9.58
N ILE A 13 -0.30 -4.16 8.28
CA ILE A 13 -1.63 -4.54 7.78
C ILE A 13 -2.02 -5.95 8.24
N VAL A 14 -1.07 -6.88 8.27
CA VAL A 14 -1.27 -8.24 8.80
C VAL A 14 -1.65 -8.21 10.28
N GLU A 15 -0.90 -7.46 11.08
CA GLU A 15 -1.16 -7.36 12.53
C GLU A 15 -2.52 -6.71 12.82
N GLU A 16 -2.86 -5.64 12.11
CA GLU A 16 -4.11 -4.89 12.29
C GLU A 16 -5.36 -5.62 11.78
N SER A 17 -5.25 -6.32 10.65
CA SER A 17 -6.38 -7.06 10.06
C SER A 17 -6.64 -8.41 10.73
N MET A 18 -5.67 -8.90 11.52
CA MET A 18 -5.64 -10.27 12.04
C MET A 18 -5.85 -11.35 10.97
N LEU A 19 -5.45 -11.05 9.73
CA LEU A 19 -5.46 -11.99 8.62
C LEU A 19 -4.09 -12.64 8.45
N SER A 20 -4.04 -13.77 7.75
CA SER A 20 -2.75 -14.35 7.38
C SER A 20 -2.01 -13.46 6.38
N ALA A 21 -0.67 -13.46 6.43
CA ALA A 21 0.16 -12.72 5.48
C ALA A 21 -0.16 -13.07 4.01
N ARG A 22 -0.50 -14.33 3.72
CA ARG A 22 -0.89 -14.76 2.37
C ARG A 22 -2.20 -14.10 1.93
N THR A 23 -3.18 -13.99 2.83
CA THR A 23 -4.46 -13.35 2.54
C THR A 23 -4.29 -11.85 2.34
N VAL A 24 -3.47 -11.20 3.16
CA VAL A 24 -3.17 -9.77 3.01
C VAL A 24 -2.46 -9.50 1.70
N ARG A 25 -1.45 -10.29 1.35
CA ARG A 25 -0.74 -10.12 0.07
C ARG A 25 -1.68 -10.25 -1.12
N TYR A 26 -2.49 -11.31 -1.13
CA TYR A 26 -3.50 -11.51 -2.18
C TYR A 26 -4.51 -10.35 -2.25
N ALA A 27 -4.96 -9.85 -1.10
CA ALA A 27 -5.87 -8.70 -1.05
C ALA A 27 -5.22 -7.43 -1.60
N LEU A 28 -3.96 -7.13 -1.23
CA LEU A 28 -3.23 -5.97 -1.72
C LEU A 28 -2.99 -6.05 -3.24
N GLU A 29 -2.55 -7.19 -3.77
CA GLU A 29 -2.41 -7.42 -5.22
C GLU A 29 -3.74 -7.18 -5.95
N ARG A 30 -4.85 -7.64 -5.36
CA ARG A 30 -6.18 -7.47 -5.93
C ARG A 30 -6.66 -6.01 -5.88
N LEU A 31 -6.40 -5.31 -4.77
CA LEU A 31 -6.79 -3.92 -4.54
C LEU A 31 -5.97 -2.93 -5.37
N GLU A 32 -4.69 -3.22 -5.60
CA GLU A 32 -3.82 -2.50 -6.52
C GLU A 32 -4.30 -2.67 -7.96
N GLY A 33 -4.66 -3.89 -8.36
CA GLY A 33 -5.18 -4.18 -9.70
C GLY A 33 -6.48 -3.45 -10.06
N ILE A 34 -7.27 -3.05 -9.06
CA ILE A 34 -8.49 -2.22 -9.25
C ILE A 34 -8.24 -0.73 -8.98
N GLY A 35 -6.99 -0.34 -8.66
CA GLY A 35 -6.58 1.04 -8.46
C GLY A 35 -7.12 1.69 -7.19
N ILE A 36 -7.42 0.91 -6.15
CA ILE A 36 -7.89 1.43 -4.86
C ILE A 36 -6.72 1.63 -3.88
N VAL A 37 -5.66 0.86 -4.02
CA VAL A 37 -4.44 0.94 -3.20
C VAL A 37 -3.24 1.22 -4.10
N ASP A 38 -2.35 2.11 -3.67
CA ASP A 38 -1.03 2.33 -4.27
C ASP A 38 0.07 1.79 -3.33
N GLU A 39 1.17 1.35 -3.94
CA GLU A 39 2.37 0.86 -3.26
C GLU A 39 3.54 1.82 -3.50
N ASP A 40 4.18 2.27 -2.42
CA ASP A 40 5.35 3.16 -2.46
C ASP A 40 6.52 2.57 -1.66
N VAL A 41 7.74 2.97 -2.00
CA VAL A 41 8.95 2.50 -1.30
C VAL A 41 9.02 3.12 0.09
N TYR A 42 9.30 2.32 1.12
CA TYR A 42 9.52 2.85 2.46
C TYR A 42 10.94 3.40 2.61
N PHE A 43 11.09 4.73 2.68
CA PHE A 43 12.41 5.37 2.74
C PHE A 43 13.27 4.96 3.95
N ALA A 44 12.66 4.64 5.10
CA ALA A 44 13.43 4.22 6.28
C ALA A 44 13.96 2.78 6.16
N ASP A 45 13.32 1.94 5.33
CA ASP A 45 13.79 0.60 4.99
C ASP A 45 13.31 0.23 3.58
N ALA A 46 14.21 0.35 2.60
CA ALA A 46 13.90 0.11 1.19
C ALA A 46 13.54 -1.36 0.86
N ARG A 47 13.65 -2.29 1.83
CA ARG A 47 13.16 -3.67 1.69
C ARG A 47 11.67 -3.79 1.99
N GLN A 48 11.05 -2.71 2.44
CA GLN A 48 9.65 -2.62 2.77
C GLN A 48 8.96 -1.63 1.84
N ASN A 49 7.67 -1.89 1.64
CA ASN A 49 6.80 -1.03 0.87
C ASN A 49 5.70 -0.54 1.80
N LEU A 50 5.30 0.72 1.59
CA LEU A 50 4.14 1.34 2.21
C LEU A 50 2.96 1.18 1.26
N TYR A 51 1.82 0.80 1.83
CA TYR A 51 0.56 0.75 1.11
C TYR A 51 -0.33 1.89 1.59
N GLN A 52 -0.96 2.59 0.65
CA GLN A 52 -1.88 3.68 0.92
C GLN A 52 -3.16 3.55 0.09
N LEU A 53 -4.28 4.01 0.63
CA LEU A 53 -5.51 4.15 -0.15
C LEU A 53 -5.37 5.32 -1.13
N THR A 54 -5.73 5.09 -2.38
CA THR A 54 -5.82 6.13 -3.40
C THR A 54 -7.00 7.06 -3.13
N ASP A 55 -6.94 8.29 -3.67
CA ASP A 55 -8.00 9.32 -3.56
C ASP A 55 -9.37 8.91 -4.14
N LEU A 56 -9.47 7.75 -4.79
CA LEU A 56 -10.73 7.14 -5.23
C LEU A 56 -11.53 6.53 -4.07
N ALA A 57 -10.89 6.28 -2.93
CA ALA A 57 -11.56 5.95 -1.68
C ALA A 57 -12.03 7.25 -0.98
N PRO A 58 -13.17 7.25 -0.26
CA PRO A 58 -13.64 8.44 0.47
C PRO A 58 -12.54 8.94 1.41
N GLN A 59 -11.96 10.09 1.07
CA GLN A 59 -10.79 10.66 1.73
C GLN A 59 -11.11 11.12 3.15
N GLN A 60 -10.52 10.48 4.15
CA GLN A 60 -10.24 11.11 5.44
C GLN A 60 -8.78 10.80 5.85
N ALA A 61 -8.06 11.88 6.21
CA ALA A 61 -6.70 11.96 6.77
C ALA A 61 -5.50 11.90 5.79
N GLN A 62 -4.93 13.08 5.55
CA GLN A 62 -3.63 13.34 4.93
C GLN A 62 -2.48 12.75 5.76
N ALA A 63 -1.62 11.95 5.13
CA ALA A 63 -0.20 11.86 5.45
C ALA A 63 0.55 11.91 4.13
N LYS A 64 1.30 13.00 3.92
CA LYS A 64 2.14 13.20 2.74
C LYS A 64 3.22 12.11 2.72
N ALA A 65 3.22 11.28 1.68
CA ALA A 65 4.41 10.62 1.20
C ALA A 65 4.55 11.03 -0.27
N ASP A 66 5.55 11.86 -0.49
CA ASP A 66 6.04 12.30 -1.79
C ASP A 66 6.95 11.18 -2.33
N GLY A 67 6.75 10.76 -3.58
CA GLY A 67 7.85 10.13 -4.34
C GLY A 67 7.52 8.96 -5.28
N GLY A 68 7.10 9.29 -6.51
CA GLY A 68 7.74 8.73 -7.70
C GLY A 68 7.14 7.47 -8.33
N LYS A 69 6.13 7.65 -9.19
CA LYS A 69 5.84 6.72 -10.28
C LYS A 69 6.94 6.76 -11.32
N GLU A 70 7.64 5.65 -11.52
CA GLU A 70 8.20 5.27 -12.82
C GLU A 70 7.95 3.78 -13.09
N LYS A 71 6.85 3.51 -13.80
CA LYS A 71 6.67 2.25 -14.53
C LYS A 71 7.75 2.17 -15.61
N ALA A 72 8.79 1.39 -15.38
CA ALA A 72 9.61 0.83 -16.44
C ALA A 72 9.15 -0.61 -16.72
N CYS A 73 8.29 -0.71 -17.73
CA CYS A 73 8.02 -1.94 -18.45
C CYS A 73 9.26 -2.33 -19.28
N CYS A 74 9.82 -3.51 -19.08
CA CYS A 74 10.69 -4.20 -20.05
C CYS A 74 10.29 -5.69 -19.96
N ALA A 75 9.63 -6.33 -20.93
CA ALA A 75 10.08 -6.62 -22.30
C ALA A 75 11.50 -7.20 -22.30
N GLU A 76 11.65 -8.52 -22.14
CA GLU A 76 11.89 -9.50 -23.22
C GLU A 76 11.68 -10.93 -22.69
#